data_AF-B0Y914-F1
#
_entry.id   AF-B0Y914-F1
#
_cell.length_a   1.000
_cell.length_b   1.000
_cell.length_c   1.000
_cell.angle_alpha   90.00
_cell.angle_beta   90.00
_cell.angle_gamma   90.00
#
_symmetry.space_group_name_H-M   'P 1'
#
loop_
_entity.id
_entity.type
_entity.pdbx_description
1 polymer ?
#
loop_
_entity_poly.entity_id
_entity_poly.type
_entity_poly.pdbx_seq_one_letter_code
_entity_poly.pdbx_strand_id
1 'polypeptide(L)'
;MGKCLGNLLLGRFRQAGTLTDRRVLLRPAEFTIPRGLARVPSFVSKETSSGDPETITPTKHRKHDPLPVKMKFTTIVSLFGLAQLALCADRGSYTVSGLGQRKQEILRAGGNTMDMAIAMLESDHMKTDYVYGDGKSGDATNFGIFKQNWMMLRTSASDFKGQSESQVSNGAVLNHDLKKDIKARHDSEKYYGFDKWVAGHRNGATGLQHPYTDDINTYKSAIQWIRQQIESDPKYKKDDTRFWVDVVAI
;
A
#
# COMPACT_ATOMS: atom_id res chain seq x y z
N MET A 1 -8.62 7.20 29.69
CA MET A 1 -7.48 6.33 30.10
C MET A 1 -8.05 5.09 30.78
N GLY A 2 -8.36 4.04 30.00
CA GLY A 2 -8.83 2.75 30.54
C GLY A 2 -7.66 1.78 30.60
N LYS A 3 -7.33 1.31 31.80
CA LYS A 3 -6.24 0.36 32.06
C LYS A 3 -6.75 -1.06 31.80
N CYS A 4 -6.08 -1.82 30.94
CA CYS A 4 -6.13 -3.30 31.00
C CYS A 4 -5.13 -3.73 32.08
N LEU A 5 -5.66 -4.12 33.24
CA LEU A 5 -4.92 -4.76 34.32
C LEU A 5 -5.16 -6.27 34.25
N GLY A 6 -4.08 -7.05 34.39
CA GLY A 6 -4.11 -8.40 34.96
C GLY A 6 -4.05 -9.56 33.97
N ASN A 7 -2.86 -10.15 33.78
CA ASN A 7 -2.44 -11.23 34.66
C ASN A 7 -0.96 -11.58 34.48
N LEU A 8 -0.28 -11.61 35.63
CA LEU A 8 1.08 -12.09 35.84
C LEU A 8 1.01 -13.59 36.20
N LEU A 9 2.09 -14.32 35.89
CA LEU A 9 2.48 -15.69 36.31
C LEU A 9 2.04 -16.85 35.39
N LEU A 10 2.95 -17.28 34.51
CA LEU A 10 3.89 -18.37 34.79
C LEU A 10 4.89 -18.49 33.63
N GLY A 11 6.18 -18.56 33.95
CA GLY A 11 7.24 -18.67 32.96
C GLY A 11 7.21 -19.98 32.18
N ARG A 12 7.45 -19.90 30.87
CA ARG A 12 8.12 -20.95 30.10
C ARG A 12 9.02 -20.30 29.06
N PHE A 13 10.33 -20.52 29.23
CA PHE A 13 11.29 -20.46 28.15
C PHE A 13 10.77 -21.26 26.96
N ARG A 14 10.67 -20.66 25.79
CA ARG A 14 10.69 -21.39 24.52
C ARG A 14 11.87 -20.91 23.69
N GLN A 15 12.76 -21.86 23.47
CA GLN A 15 13.91 -21.78 22.58
C GLN A 15 13.49 -21.38 21.17
N ALA A 16 14.39 -20.61 20.54
CA ALA A 16 14.44 -20.41 19.11
C ALA A 16 14.46 -21.76 18.39
N GLY A 17 13.42 -22.02 17.58
CA GLY A 17 13.35 -23.14 16.67
C GLY A 17 13.44 -22.62 15.24
N THR A 18 14.60 -22.82 14.62
CA THR A 18 14.84 -22.67 13.18
C THR A 18 13.87 -23.54 12.39
N LEU A 19 12.95 -22.93 11.63
CA LEU A 19 12.14 -23.64 10.65
C LEU A 19 12.97 -23.83 9.38
N THR A 20 13.39 -25.07 9.19
CA THR A 20 14.12 -25.57 8.04
C THR A 20 13.25 -25.59 6.79
N ASP A 21 13.74 -24.84 5.80
CA ASP A 21 13.38 -24.80 4.40
C ASP A 21 13.27 -26.20 3.78
N ARG A 22 12.06 -26.59 3.34
CA ARG A 22 11.83 -27.80 2.53
C ARG A 22 12.04 -27.45 1.06
N ARG A 23 13.28 -27.70 0.59
CA ARG A 23 13.63 -27.71 -0.83
C ARG A 23 12.80 -28.74 -1.61
N VAL A 24 11.96 -28.26 -2.51
CA VAL A 24 11.46 -29.06 -3.65
C VAL A 24 12.31 -28.68 -4.86
N LEU A 25 13.19 -29.59 -5.26
CA LEU A 25 14.00 -29.52 -6.48
C LEU A 25 13.09 -29.81 -7.68
N LEU A 26 12.81 -28.79 -8.49
CA LEU A 26 12.30 -28.97 -9.87
C LEU A 26 13.30 -28.38 -10.86
N ARG A 27 13.65 -29.21 -11.84
CA ARG A 27 14.62 -28.93 -12.93
C ARG A 27 14.05 -27.90 -13.91
N PRO A 28 14.91 -27.09 -14.57
CA PRO A 28 14.46 -26.15 -15.58
C PRO A 28 14.00 -26.86 -16.86
N ALA A 29 12.82 -26.51 -17.35
CA ALA A 29 12.39 -26.82 -18.71
C ALA A 29 12.86 -25.69 -19.64
N GLU A 30 13.64 -26.05 -20.66
CA GLU A 30 13.99 -25.18 -21.78
C GLU A 30 12.73 -24.86 -22.59
N PHE A 31 12.47 -23.58 -22.84
CA PHE A 31 11.43 -23.15 -23.76
C PHE A 31 11.97 -22.12 -24.75
N THR A 32 12.08 -22.57 -26.00
CA THR A 32 12.49 -21.78 -27.16
C THR A 32 11.23 -21.26 -27.86
N ILE A 33 11.10 -19.94 -28.06
CA ILE A 33 10.04 -19.34 -28.90
C ILE A 33 10.68 -18.68 -30.13
N PRO A 34 10.18 -18.95 -31.35
CA PRO A 34 10.68 -18.35 -32.58
C PRO A 34 10.20 -16.90 -32.80
N ARG A 35 11.06 -16.13 -33.50
CA ARG A 35 10.82 -14.78 -34.03
C ARG A 35 9.74 -14.77 -35.11
N GLY A 36 8.89 -13.74 -35.12
CA GLY A 36 8.00 -13.42 -36.24
C GLY A 36 7.46 -11.99 -36.16
N LEU A 37 7.92 -11.15 -37.09
CA LEU A 37 7.54 -9.75 -37.33
C LEU A 37 6.19 -9.62 -38.06
N ALA A 38 5.43 -8.55 -37.75
CA ALA A 38 4.72 -7.66 -38.71
C ALA A 38 3.84 -6.67 -37.91
N ARG A 39 4.19 -5.39 -37.81
CA ARG A 39 3.92 -4.24 -38.72
C ARG A 39 2.43 -3.83 -38.81
N VAL A 40 2.18 -2.67 -38.22
CA VAL A 40 0.98 -1.81 -38.19
C VAL A 40 0.46 -1.46 -39.59
N PRO A 41 -0.80 -1.01 -39.71
CA PRO A 41 -0.97 0.35 -40.19
C PRO A 41 -1.92 1.23 -39.37
N SER A 42 -1.47 2.49 -39.29
CA SER A 42 -2.13 3.71 -38.85
C SER A 42 -3.50 3.94 -39.50
N PHE A 43 -4.47 4.39 -38.71
CA PHE A 43 -5.65 5.10 -39.23
C PHE A 43 -5.66 6.55 -38.74
N VAL A 44 -5.88 7.44 -39.70
CA VAL A 44 -5.75 8.89 -39.63
C VAL A 44 -7.15 9.52 -39.76
N SER A 45 -7.36 10.57 -38.97
CA SER A 45 -8.31 11.70 -39.13
C SER A 45 -9.82 11.46 -39.05
N LYS A 46 -10.48 12.23 -38.17
CA LYS A 46 -11.14 13.48 -38.58
C LYS A 46 -11.56 14.34 -37.37
N GLU A 47 -11.17 15.60 -37.43
CA GLU A 47 -11.75 16.73 -36.69
C GLU A 47 -13.19 16.99 -37.14
N THR A 48 -14.02 17.43 -36.20
CA THR A 48 -15.09 18.45 -36.30
C THR A 48 -15.49 18.75 -34.84
N SER A 49 -15.98 19.90 -34.42
CA SER A 49 -16.11 21.26 -34.92
C SER A 49 -16.71 22.02 -33.73
N SER A 50 -16.22 23.23 -33.51
CA SER A 50 -16.73 24.29 -32.63
C SER A 50 -18.25 24.38 -32.50
N GLY A 51 -18.72 24.55 -31.25
CA GLY A 51 -20.03 25.13 -30.92
C GLY A 51 -19.82 26.19 -29.84
N ASP A 52 -20.18 27.43 -30.18
CA ASP A 52 -20.02 28.65 -29.38
C ASP A 52 -20.94 28.72 -28.14
N PRO A 53 -20.61 29.57 -27.16
CA PRO A 53 -21.35 29.69 -25.90
C PRO A 53 -22.55 30.66 -26.01
N GLU A 54 -23.73 30.21 -25.59
CA GLU A 54 -24.89 31.08 -25.40
C GLU A 54 -24.75 31.96 -24.14
N THR A 55 -24.72 33.26 -24.40
CA THR A 55 -24.87 34.37 -23.46
C THR A 55 -26.29 34.41 -22.87
N ILE A 56 -26.41 34.29 -21.54
CA ILE A 56 -27.64 34.62 -20.81
C ILE A 56 -27.44 35.91 -20.00
N THR A 57 -28.28 36.89 -20.30
CA THR A 57 -28.39 38.22 -19.69
C THR A 57 -28.85 38.19 -18.22
N PRO A 58 -28.43 39.17 -17.39
CA PRO A 58 -28.85 39.25 -15.99
C PRO A 58 -30.17 40.03 -15.82
N THR A 59 -31.18 39.40 -15.23
CA THR A 59 -32.39 40.08 -14.77
C THR A 59 -32.18 40.72 -13.40
N LYS A 60 -32.58 41.99 -13.34
CA LYS A 60 -32.53 42.91 -12.20
C LYS A 60 -33.80 42.76 -11.33
N HIS A 61 -33.65 43.12 -10.06
CA HIS A 61 -34.68 43.45 -9.05
C HIS A 61 -35.37 42.33 -8.25
N ARG A 62 -35.06 42.27 -6.96
CA ARG A 62 -35.87 42.91 -5.90
C ARG A 62 -35.06 43.08 -4.60
N LYS A 63 -35.08 44.29 -4.05
CA LYS A 63 -34.72 44.56 -2.66
C LYS A 63 -35.86 44.02 -1.78
N HIS A 64 -35.51 43.19 -0.81
CA HIS A 64 -36.35 42.96 0.36
C HIS A 64 -35.49 43.23 1.60
N ASP A 65 -35.88 44.25 2.35
CA ASP A 65 -35.30 44.57 3.65
C ASP A 65 -35.66 43.47 4.67
N PRO A 66 -34.74 43.08 5.58
CA PRO A 66 -34.92 41.96 6.48
C PRO A 66 -35.75 42.33 7.73
N LEU A 67 -36.73 41.49 8.05
CA LEU A 67 -37.38 41.47 9.37
C LEU A 67 -36.47 40.75 10.39
N PRO A 68 -36.34 41.25 11.63
CA PRO A 68 -35.48 40.64 12.63
C PRO A 68 -36.16 39.42 13.27
N VAL A 69 -35.87 38.22 12.74
CA VAL A 69 -36.22 36.97 13.43
C VAL A 69 -35.10 36.63 14.42
N LYS A 70 -35.41 36.75 15.72
CA LYS A 70 -34.57 36.24 16.82
C LYS A 70 -34.47 34.71 16.70
N MET A 71 -33.48 34.24 15.96
CA MET A 71 -33.13 32.84 15.82
C MET A 71 -32.33 32.42 17.06
N LYS A 72 -32.98 31.70 17.98
CA LYS A 72 -32.28 31.03 19.08
C LYS A 72 -31.53 29.84 18.48
N PHE A 73 -30.23 30.00 18.29
CA PHE A 73 -29.31 28.90 17.97
C PHE A 73 -29.21 27.99 19.19
N THR A 74 -30.05 26.96 19.24
CA THR A 74 -29.83 25.82 20.12
C THR A 74 -28.81 24.92 19.42
N THR A 75 -27.54 25.06 19.80
CA THR A 75 -26.45 24.19 19.36
C THR A 75 -26.73 22.76 19.82
N ILE A 76 -27.29 21.94 18.94
CA ILE A 76 -27.31 20.49 19.12
C ILE A 76 -25.93 20.00 18.70
N VAL A 77 -25.05 19.80 19.67
CA VAL A 77 -23.83 19.00 19.48
C VAL A 77 -24.29 17.56 19.30
N SER A 78 -24.59 17.17 18.06
CA SER A 78 -24.76 15.77 17.70
C SER A 78 -23.39 15.10 17.80
N LEU A 79 -23.11 14.58 18.99
CA LEU A 79 -21.99 13.72 19.29
C LEU A 79 -22.27 12.34 18.67
N PHE A 80 -22.16 12.21 17.35
CA PHE A 80 -22.03 10.90 16.71
C PHE A 80 -20.61 10.39 16.98
N GLY A 81 -20.42 9.87 18.20
CA GLY A 81 -19.29 9.02 18.53
C GLY A 81 -19.45 7.69 17.81
N LEU A 82 -18.95 7.60 16.58
CA LEU A 82 -18.56 6.32 15.98
C LEU A 82 -17.40 5.77 16.81
N ALA A 83 -17.73 5.04 17.87
CA ALA A 83 -16.80 4.16 18.52
C ALA A 83 -16.44 3.08 17.50
N GLN A 84 -15.36 3.30 16.75
CA GLN A 84 -14.68 2.21 16.06
C GLN A 84 -14.29 1.21 17.15
N LEU A 85 -14.94 0.06 17.16
CA LEU A 85 -14.50 -1.12 17.88
C LEU A 85 -13.07 -1.41 17.41
N ALA A 86 -12.10 -0.92 18.16
CA ALA A 86 -10.72 -1.31 17.98
C ALA A 86 -10.66 -2.80 18.32
N LEU A 87 -10.75 -3.67 17.30
CA LEU A 87 -10.09 -4.95 17.39
C LEU A 87 -8.64 -4.62 17.77
N CYS A 88 -8.24 -4.96 18.99
CA CYS A 88 -6.84 -4.92 19.36
C CYS A 88 -6.15 -6.01 18.52
N ALA A 89 -5.78 -5.68 17.28
CA ALA A 89 -4.84 -6.49 16.51
C ALA A 89 -3.60 -6.68 17.38
N ASP A 90 -3.19 -7.94 17.53
CA ASP A 90 -1.99 -8.29 18.29
C ASP A 90 -0.78 -7.59 17.66
N ARG A 91 0.08 -7.02 18.49
CA ARG A 91 1.15 -6.13 18.04
C ARG A 91 2.27 -6.07 19.06
N GLY A 92 3.45 -5.75 18.60
CA GLY A 92 4.60 -5.62 19.49
C GLY A 92 5.86 -5.19 18.79
N SER A 93 6.99 -5.49 19.42
CA SER A 93 8.31 -5.28 18.85
C SER A 93 9.30 -6.35 19.27
N TYR A 94 10.32 -6.57 18.44
CA TYR A 94 11.47 -7.41 18.75
C TYR A 94 12.68 -6.95 17.93
N THR A 95 13.86 -7.42 18.30
CA THR A 95 15.11 -7.07 17.61
C THR A 95 15.35 -8.00 16.42
N VAL A 96 15.64 -7.42 15.25
CA VAL A 96 16.07 -8.14 14.04
C VAL A 96 17.47 -7.63 13.68
N SER A 97 18.47 -8.50 13.87
CA SER A 97 19.88 -8.15 13.63
C SER A 97 20.11 -7.58 12.23
N GLY A 98 20.71 -6.40 12.14
CA GLY A 98 21.02 -5.72 10.88
C GLY A 98 19.86 -4.95 10.24
N LEU A 99 18.67 -4.96 10.85
CA LEU A 99 17.52 -4.21 10.33
C LEU A 99 17.78 -2.70 10.33
N GLY A 100 18.54 -2.17 11.28
CA GLY A 100 18.95 -0.78 11.35
C GLY A 100 19.72 -0.32 10.12
N GLN A 101 20.68 -1.13 9.66
CA GLN A 101 21.39 -0.88 8.40
C GLN A 101 20.41 -0.90 7.22
N ARG A 102 19.50 -1.87 7.18
CA ARG A 102 18.52 -1.99 6.10
C ARG A 102 17.56 -0.78 6.05
N LYS A 103 17.11 -0.28 7.18
CA LYS A 103 16.33 0.96 7.29
C LYS A 103 17.08 2.14 6.68
N GLN A 104 18.39 2.24 6.90
CA GLN A 104 19.23 3.29 6.29
C GLN A 104 19.36 3.11 4.77
N GLU A 105 19.43 1.89 4.25
CA GLU A 105 19.41 1.63 2.80
C GLU A 105 18.11 2.12 2.15
N ILE A 106 16.97 1.86 2.78
CA ILE A 106 15.65 2.34 2.30
C ILE A 106 15.63 3.87 2.22
N LEU A 107 16.06 4.56 3.29
CA LEU A 107 16.09 6.03 3.31
C LEU A 107 17.05 6.59 2.24
N ARG A 108 18.23 5.99 2.07
CA ARG A 108 19.21 6.41 1.03
C ARG A 108 18.71 6.14 -0.40
N ALA A 109 17.83 5.17 -0.58
CA ALA A 109 17.22 4.85 -1.86
C ALA A 109 16.01 5.74 -2.19
N GLY A 110 15.68 6.73 -1.34
CA GLY A 110 14.59 7.69 -1.54
C GLY A 110 13.33 7.36 -0.75
N GLY A 111 13.37 6.34 0.12
CA GLY A 111 12.26 5.96 0.97
C GLY A 111 12.06 6.91 2.16
N ASN A 112 10.90 6.81 2.79
CA ASN A 112 10.50 7.55 3.97
C ASN A 112 9.97 6.60 5.06
N THR A 113 9.44 7.14 6.16
CA THR A 113 8.91 6.36 7.28
C THR A 113 7.66 5.55 6.93
N MET A 114 6.86 6.01 5.98
CA MET A 114 5.72 5.23 5.45
C MET A 114 6.21 4.02 4.67
N ASP A 115 7.19 4.19 3.79
CA ASP A 115 7.82 3.08 3.05
C ASP A 115 8.37 2.03 4.03
N MET A 116 9.10 2.50 5.05
CA MET A 116 9.64 1.63 6.08
C MET A 116 8.53 0.87 6.82
N ALA A 117 7.43 1.53 7.17
CA ALA A 117 6.31 0.89 7.87
C ALA A 117 5.61 -0.18 7.02
N ILE A 118 5.39 0.09 5.72
CA ILE A 118 4.82 -0.88 4.78
C ILE A 118 5.76 -2.08 4.66
N ALA A 119 7.03 -1.87 4.34
CA ALA A 119 8.00 -2.96 4.20
C ALA A 119 8.20 -3.76 5.49
N MET A 120 8.09 -3.11 6.66
CA MET A 120 8.15 -3.75 7.97
C MET A 120 6.98 -4.70 8.21
N LEU A 121 5.79 -4.33 7.73
CA LEU A 121 4.60 -5.18 7.83
C LEU A 121 4.71 -6.40 6.90
N GLU A 122 5.27 -6.21 5.71
CA GLU A 122 5.36 -7.27 4.67
C GLU A 122 6.43 -8.34 4.95
N SER A 123 7.50 -8.00 5.66
CA SER A 123 8.55 -8.97 6.02
C SER A 123 9.37 -8.55 7.25
N ASP A 124 10.00 -9.53 7.89
CA ASP A 124 10.83 -9.32 9.08
C ASP A 124 12.09 -8.50 8.79
N HIS A 125 12.68 -8.69 7.60
CA HIS A 125 13.98 -8.14 7.23
C HIS A 125 13.89 -7.01 6.19
N MET A 126 12.69 -6.67 5.69
CA MET A 126 12.48 -5.72 4.57
C MET A 126 13.29 -6.12 3.32
N LYS A 127 13.24 -7.41 2.98
CA LYS A 127 13.99 -8.05 1.90
C LYS A 127 13.05 -8.78 0.93
N THR A 128 13.63 -9.22 -0.18
CA THR A 128 12.97 -9.92 -1.29
C THR A 128 13.34 -11.40 -1.33
N ASP A 129 13.61 -12.00 -0.17
CA ASP A 129 14.02 -13.40 0.02
C ASP A 129 12.84 -14.37 0.21
N TYR A 130 11.61 -13.90 0.00
CA TYR A 130 10.41 -14.72 -0.04
C TYR A 130 10.31 -15.51 -1.37
N VAL A 131 9.45 -16.54 -1.40
CA VAL A 131 9.21 -17.34 -2.60
C VAL A 131 8.87 -16.42 -3.77
N TYR A 132 9.44 -16.68 -4.96
CA TYR A 132 9.20 -15.83 -6.13
C TYR A 132 7.70 -15.55 -6.33
N GLY A 133 7.36 -14.27 -6.48
CA GLY A 133 5.97 -13.85 -6.68
C GLY A 133 5.06 -14.02 -5.45
N ASP A 134 5.61 -14.34 -4.28
CA ASP A 134 4.87 -14.78 -3.09
C ASP A 134 3.99 -16.01 -3.36
N GLY A 135 4.43 -16.87 -4.29
CA GLY A 135 3.65 -18.04 -4.74
C GLY A 135 2.46 -17.71 -5.64
N LYS A 136 2.28 -16.44 -6.03
CA LYS A 136 1.16 -15.96 -6.86
C LYS A 136 1.58 -15.77 -8.33
N SER A 137 0.61 -15.84 -9.24
CA SER A 137 0.80 -15.70 -10.69
C SER A 137 0.00 -14.52 -11.27
N GLY A 138 0.36 -14.12 -12.49
CA GLY A 138 -0.35 -13.08 -13.24
C GLY A 138 -0.38 -11.74 -12.51
N ASP A 139 -1.54 -11.11 -12.49
CA ASP A 139 -1.76 -9.81 -11.86
C ASP A 139 -1.56 -9.81 -10.33
N ALA A 140 -1.61 -10.99 -9.69
CA ALA A 140 -1.41 -11.16 -8.26
C ALA A 140 0.06 -11.38 -7.85
N THR A 141 0.97 -11.61 -8.79
CA THR A 141 2.40 -11.83 -8.50
C THR A 141 3.01 -10.63 -7.77
N ASN A 142 3.69 -10.89 -6.64
CA ASN A 142 4.26 -9.84 -5.79
C ASN A 142 5.77 -9.63 -5.97
N PHE A 143 6.20 -8.38 -6.04
CA PHE A 143 7.61 -7.98 -6.20
C PHE A 143 8.05 -6.91 -5.17
N GLY A 144 9.36 -6.85 -4.93
CA GLY A 144 9.97 -5.83 -4.09
C GLY A 144 9.73 -6.01 -2.59
N ILE A 145 10.29 -5.11 -1.79
CA ILE A 145 10.22 -5.18 -0.32
C ILE A 145 8.81 -4.90 0.21
N PHE A 146 7.95 -4.30 -0.62
CA PHE A 146 6.57 -4.00 -0.28
C PHE A 146 5.61 -5.10 -0.75
N LYS A 147 6.09 -6.15 -1.44
CA LYS A 147 5.24 -7.16 -2.10
C LYS A 147 4.18 -6.54 -3.04
N GLN A 148 4.57 -5.55 -3.84
CA GLN A 148 3.65 -4.88 -4.78
C GLN A 148 3.13 -5.87 -5.82
N ASN A 149 1.81 -5.97 -5.98
CA ASN A 149 1.22 -6.85 -7.00
C ASN A 149 1.38 -6.28 -8.42
N TRP A 150 1.49 -7.16 -9.41
CA TRP A 150 1.74 -6.79 -10.81
C TRP A 150 0.65 -5.89 -11.39
N MET A 151 -0.62 -6.10 -11.01
CA MET A 151 -1.72 -5.23 -11.45
C MET A 151 -1.48 -3.77 -11.06
N MET A 152 -1.17 -3.50 -9.79
CA MET A 152 -0.86 -2.15 -9.33
C MET A 152 0.34 -1.57 -10.09
N LEU A 153 1.42 -2.35 -10.24
CA LEU A 153 2.62 -1.91 -10.95
C LEU A 153 2.31 -1.51 -12.41
N ARG A 154 1.73 -2.41 -13.20
CA ARG A 154 1.52 -2.21 -14.65
C ARG A 154 0.44 -1.18 -14.99
N THR A 155 -0.37 -0.77 -14.02
CA THR A 155 -1.43 0.23 -14.20
C THR A 155 -1.02 1.63 -13.74
N SER A 156 -0.07 1.74 -12.81
CA SER A 156 0.21 3.00 -12.11
C SER A 156 1.68 3.41 -12.01
N ALA A 157 2.62 2.47 -11.95
CA ALA A 157 4.05 2.80 -11.86
C ALA A 157 4.63 3.14 -13.23
N SER A 158 5.35 4.26 -13.37
CA SER A 158 5.71 4.78 -14.71
C SER A 158 6.55 3.81 -15.54
N ASP A 159 7.36 3.00 -14.89
CA ASP A 159 8.29 2.05 -15.53
C ASP A 159 7.57 0.82 -16.10
N PHE A 160 6.34 0.55 -15.63
CA PHE A 160 5.55 -0.62 -16.00
C PHE A 160 4.20 -0.25 -16.63
N LYS A 161 3.82 1.02 -16.57
CA LYS A 161 2.50 1.50 -16.99
C LYS A 161 2.20 1.12 -18.44
N GLY A 162 1.08 0.44 -18.65
CA GLY A 162 0.63 -0.01 -19.97
C GLY A 162 1.12 -1.39 -20.39
N GLN A 163 1.93 -2.06 -19.56
CA GLN A 163 2.28 -3.46 -19.81
C GLN A 163 1.10 -4.39 -19.56
N SER A 164 1.11 -5.54 -20.25
CA SER A 164 0.10 -6.59 -20.09
C SER A 164 0.39 -7.49 -18.88
N GLU A 165 -0.60 -8.27 -18.47
CA GLU A 165 -0.43 -9.31 -17.44
C GLU A 165 0.66 -10.33 -17.81
N SER A 166 0.73 -10.74 -19.09
CA SER A 166 1.76 -11.68 -19.58
C SER A 166 3.19 -11.17 -19.46
N GLN A 167 3.39 -9.87 -19.24
CA GLN A 167 4.70 -9.25 -19.02
C GLN A 167 5.11 -9.23 -17.53
N VAL A 168 4.42 -9.98 -16.67
CA VAL A 168 4.64 -10.05 -15.21
C VAL A 168 6.10 -10.25 -14.79
N SER A 169 6.88 -11.02 -15.56
CA SER A 169 8.30 -11.25 -15.26
C SER A 169 9.14 -9.96 -15.26
N ASN A 170 8.69 -8.90 -15.95
CA ASN A 170 9.37 -7.60 -15.93
C ASN A 170 9.38 -6.96 -14.54
N GLY A 171 8.42 -7.30 -13.67
CA GLY A 171 8.38 -6.83 -12.28
C GLY A 171 9.52 -7.37 -11.41
N ALA A 172 10.15 -8.49 -11.80
CA ALA A 172 11.22 -9.13 -11.02
C ALA A 172 12.45 -8.23 -10.80
N VAL A 173 12.65 -7.21 -11.64
CA VAL A 173 13.70 -6.19 -11.46
C VAL A 173 13.61 -5.50 -10.09
N LEU A 174 12.40 -5.36 -9.52
CA LEU A 174 12.20 -4.72 -8.21
C LEU A 174 12.76 -5.55 -7.06
N ASN A 175 12.98 -6.86 -7.26
CA ASN A 175 13.61 -7.71 -6.25
C ASN A 175 15.10 -7.40 -6.05
N HIS A 176 15.72 -6.70 -7.01
CA HIS A 176 17.16 -6.42 -7.03
C HIS A 176 17.49 -4.92 -7.08
N ASP A 177 16.54 -4.07 -7.50
CA ASP A 177 16.72 -2.61 -7.55
C ASP A 177 15.79 -1.90 -6.56
N LEU A 178 16.33 -1.61 -5.37
CA LEU A 178 15.60 -0.95 -4.28
C LEU A 178 15.12 0.47 -4.66
N LYS A 179 15.90 1.23 -5.45
CA LYS A 179 15.50 2.59 -5.85
C LYS A 179 14.30 2.53 -6.79
N LYS A 180 14.33 1.59 -7.73
CA LYS A 180 13.22 1.36 -8.66
C LYS A 180 11.96 0.86 -7.93
N ASP A 181 12.12 -0.01 -6.92
CA ASP A 181 11.03 -0.51 -6.08
C ASP A 181 10.32 0.61 -5.32
N ILE A 182 11.09 1.44 -4.60
CA ILE A 182 10.57 2.61 -3.87
C ILE A 182 9.88 3.58 -4.84
N LYS A 183 10.51 3.89 -5.98
CA LYS A 183 9.92 4.76 -6.99
C LYS A 183 8.60 4.20 -7.53
N ALA A 184 8.53 2.91 -7.84
CA ALA A 184 7.30 2.29 -8.33
C ALA A 184 6.15 2.38 -7.31
N ARG A 185 6.47 2.20 -6.03
CA ARG A 185 5.49 2.36 -4.94
C ARG A 185 5.01 3.81 -4.82
N HIS A 186 5.92 4.78 -4.92
CA HIS A 186 5.61 6.21 -4.90
C HIS A 186 4.76 6.64 -6.10
N ASP A 187 5.09 6.17 -7.30
CA ASP A 187 4.30 6.41 -8.52
C ASP A 187 2.89 5.85 -8.37
N SER A 188 2.78 4.63 -7.83
CA SER A 188 1.51 3.95 -7.62
C SER A 188 0.62 4.69 -6.61
N GLU A 189 1.18 5.10 -5.46
CA GLU A 189 0.44 5.91 -4.49
C GLU A 189 0.04 7.26 -5.07
N LYS A 190 0.91 7.92 -5.84
CA LYS A 190 0.60 9.20 -6.48
C LYS A 190 -0.58 9.06 -7.48
N TYR A 191 -0.66 7.95 -8.18
CA TYR A 191 -1.72 7.69 -9.15
C TYR A 191 -3.08 7.43 -8.47
N TYR A 192 -3.11 6.60 -7.43
CA TYR A 192 -4.35 6.18 -6.79
C TYR A 192 -4.79 7.07 -5.61
N GLY A 193 -3.85 7.76 -4.97
CA GLY A 193 -3.99 8.27 -3.61
C GLY A 193 -3.83 7.15 -2.57
N PHE A 194 -3.38 7.48 -1.36
CA PHE A 194 -2.99 6.49 -0.34
C PHE A 194 -4.11 5.49 0.00
N ASP A 195 -5.36 5.93 0.19
CA ASP A 195 -6.46 5.02 0.56
C ASP A 195 -6.75 3.97 -0.52
N LYS A 196 -6.87 4.39 -1.79
CA LYS A 196 -7.08 3.46 -2.91
C LYS A 196 -5.83 2.64 -3.19
N TRP A 197 -4.65 3.20 -2.99
CA TRP A 197 -3.40 2.46 -3.11
C TRP A 197 -3.35 1.31 -2.10
N VAL A 198 -3.66 1.55 -0.82
CA VAL A 198 -3.70 0.49 0.19
C VAL A 198 -4.72 -0.58 -0.19
N ALA A 199 -5.90 -0.18 -0.67
CA ALA A 199 -6.92 -1.11 -1.11
C ALA A 199 -6.46 -2.01 -2.28
N GLY A 200 -5.89 -1.41 -3.32
CA GLY A 200 -5.38 -2.14 -4.48
C GLY A 200 -4.11 -2.93 -4.20
N HIS A 201 -3.26 -2.45 -3.29
CA HIS A 201 -2.09 -3.16 -2.79
C HIS A 201 -2.51 -4.43 -2.05
N ARG A 202 -3.49 -4.28 -1.14
CA ARG A 202 -4.01 -5.37 -0.32
C ARG A 202 -4.78 -6.41 -1.13
N ASN A 203 -5.76 -5.99 -1.94
CA ASN A 203 -6.71 -6.91 -2.58
C ASN A 203 -6.91 -6.66 -4.08
N GLY A 204 -5.89 -6.15 -4.76
CA GLY A 204 -5.86 -6.01 -6.21
C GLY A 204 -7.05 -5.23 -6.78
N ALA A 205 -7.57 -5.69 -7.91
CA ALA A 205 -8.67 -5.03 -8.61
C ALA A 205 -9.95 -4.98 -7.77
N THR A 206 -10.23 -6.02 -6.99
CA THR A 206 -11.37 -6.08 -6.07
C THR A 206 -11.26 -5.03 -4.97
N GLY A 207 -10.06 -4.84 -4.41
CA GLY A 207 -9.79 -3.78 -3.43
C GLY A 207 -10.04 -2.39 -4.00
N LEU A 208 -9.63 -2.13 -5.25
CA LEU A 208 -9.90 -0.84 -5.91
C LEU A 208 -11.40 -0.55 -6.08
N GLN A 209 -12.23 -1.59 -6.27
CA GLN A 209 -13.70 -1.46 -6.36
C GLN A 209 -14.34 -1.26 -4.98
N HIS A 210 -13.75 -1.85 -3.92
CA HIS A 210 -14.26 -1.82 -2.55
C HIS A 210 -13.17 -1.37 -1.55
N PRO A 211 -12.76 -0.09 -1.57
CA PRO A 211 -11.53 0.35 -0.90
C PRO A 211 -11.62 0.47 0.63
N TYR A 212 -12.78 0.18 1.23
CA TYR A 212 -13.04 0.41 2.64
C TYR A 212 -13.61 -0.82 3.36
N THR A 213 -13.24 -2.04 2.91
CA THR A 213 -13.57 -3.26 3.67
C THR A 213 -12.84 -3.29 5.01
N ASP A 214 -13.32 -4.11 5.95
CA ASP A 214 -12.71 -4.26 7.27
C ASP A 214 -11.25 -4.77 7.18
N ASP A 215 -10.97 -5.70 6.25
CA ASP A 215 -9.62 -6.20 5.97
C ASP A 215 -8.67 -5.09 5.53
N ILE A 216 -9.09 -4.26 4.56
CA ILE A 216 -8.29 -3.16 4.03
C ILE A 216 -8.06 -2.10 5.11
N ASN A 217 -9.09 -1.77 5.90
CA ASN A 217 -8.97 -0.81 6.99
C ASN A 217 -8.07 -1.34 8.13
N THR A 218 -8.09 -2.64 8.39
CA THR A 218 -7.20 -3.30 9.36
C THR A 218 -5.75 -3.20 8.91
N TYR A 219 -5.47 -3.58 7.65
CA TYR A 219 -4.14 -3.48 7.06
C TYR A 219 -3.63 -2.02 7.03
N LYS A 220 -4.48 -1.06 6.62
CA LYS A 220 -4.15 0.38 6.66
C LYS A 220 -3.79 0.86 8.06
N SER A 221 -4.60 0.47 9.06
CA SER A 221 -4.39 0.88 10.46
C SER A 221 -3.11 0.26 11.03
N ALA A 222 -2.76 -0.96 10.63
CA ALA A 222 -1.50 -1.60 11.00
C ALA A 222 -0.29 -0.83 10.47
N ILE A 223 -0.28 -0.43 9.19
CA ILE A 223 0.77 0.40 8.60
C ILE A 223 0.91 1.71 9.38
N GLN A 224 -0.21 2.39 9.64
CA GLN A 224 -0.21 3.68 10.36
C GLN A 224 0.32 3.52 11.79
N TRP A 225 -0.05 2.45 12.49
CA TRP A 225 0.46 2.17 13.83
C TRP A 225 1.97 1.94 13.83
N ILE A 226 2.49 1.12 12.90
CA ILE A 226 3.94 0.87 12.75
C ILE A 226 4.67 2.18 12.46
N ARG A 227 4.14 3.00 11.53
CA ARG A 227 4.71 4.31 11.21
C ARG A 227 4.79 5.20 12.45
N GLN A 228 3.73 5.26 13.25
CA GLN A 228 3.72 6.02 14.51
C GLN A 228 4.79 5.52 15.48
N GLN A 229 5.04 4.21 15.56
CA GLN A 229 6.12 3.67 16.41
C GLN A 229 7.50 4.11 15.92
N ILE A 230 7.75 4.02 14.61
CA ILE A 230 9.02 4.47 14.00
C ILE A 230 9.24 5.98 14.20
N GLU A 231 8.18 6.77 14.15
CA GLU A 231 8.24 8.23 14.31
C GLU A 231 8.30 8.69 15.77
N SER A 232 7.97 7.81 16.73
CA SER A 232 7.92 8.15 18.17
C SER A 232 9.29 8.47 18.79
N ASP A 233 10.37 7.90 18.23
CA ASP A 233 11.74 8.13 18.68
C ASP A 233 12.68 8.03 17.46
N PRO A 234 13.52 9.04 17.17
CA PRO A 234 14.46 9.02 16.05
C PRO A 234 15.37 7.79 15.99
N LYS A 235 15.64 7.12 17.12
CA LYS A 235 16.44 5.88 17.14
C LYS A 235 15.81 4.76 16.31
N TYR A 236 14.47 4.68 16.26
CA TYR A 236 13.77 3.59 15.58
C TYR A 236 13.89 3.62 14.06
N LYS A 237 14.36 4.73 13.49
CA LYS A 237 14.75 4.82 12.08
C LYS A 237 16.10 4.17 11.78
N LYS A 238 16.90 3.86 12.82
CA LYS A 238 18.31 3.48 12.71
C LYS A 238 18.67 2.20 13.44
N ASP A 239 17.90 1.80 14.45
CA ASP A 239 18.16 0.61 15.25
C ASP A 239 17.55 -0.66 14.62
N ASP A 240 17.78 -1.78 15.29
CA ASP A 240 17.34 -3.11 14.87
C ASP A 240 15.91 -3.45 15.34
N THR A 241 15.18 -2.49 15.92
CA THR A 241 13.82 -2.74 16.42
C THR A 241 12.84 -2.90 15.25
N ARG A 242 12.20 -4.07 15.15
CA ARG A 242 11.03 -4.28 14.29
C ARG A 242 9.77 -4.08 15.12
N PHE A 243 8.82 -3.31 14.59
CA PHE A 243 7.44 -3.26 15.06
C PHE A 243 6.56 -4.12 14.15
N TRP A 244 5.58 -4.81 14.73
CA TRP A 244 4.71 -5.70 13.99
C TRP A 244 3.28 -5.61 14.48
N VAL A 245 2.36 -5.96 13.58
CA VAL A 245 0.93 -6.16 13.85
C VAL A 245 0.54 -7.46 13.15
N ASP A 246 -0.20 -8.33 13.82
CA ASP A 246 -0.74 -9.54 13.22
C ASP A 246 -1.87 -9.16 12.25
N VAL A 247 -1.60 -9.34 10.96
CA VAL A 247 -2.58 -9.15 9.89
C VAL A 247 -2.55 -10.42 9.06
N VAL A 248 -3.72 -11.07 8.98
CA VAL A 248 -3.88 -12.33 8.24
C VAL A 248 -3.45 -12.16 6.78
N ALA A 249 -2.71 -13.11 6.23
CA ALA A 249 -2.32 -13.08 4.81
C ALA A 249 -3.52 -13.43 3.89
N ILE A 250 -3.50 -12.90 2.66
CA ILE A 250 -4.49 -13.19 1.60
C ILE A 250 -3.82 -13.59 0.28
#